data_AF-A0A842WWB6-F1
#
_entry.id   AF-A0A842WWB6-F1
#
_cell.length_a   1.000
_cell.length_b   1.000
_cell.length_c   1.000
_cell.angle_alpha   90.00
_cell.angle_beta   90.00
_cell.angle_gamma   90.00
#
_symmetry.space_group_name_H-M   'P 1'
#
loop_
_entity.id
_entity.type
_entity.pdbx_description
1 polymer ?
#
loop_
_entity_poly.entity_id
_entity_poly.type
_entity_poly.pdbx_seq_one_letter_code
_entity_poly.pdbx_strand_id
1 'polypeptide(L)'
;MGWCNMVRGPCKGNKCDFWARAKLKKMSVDDIVQQLQEGLTECDPNNGKAFDEALDEFWAAFGIKDMDALQEEEIGLFSKIQKAEEQVRT
;
A
#
# COMPACT_ATOMS: atom_id res chain seq x y z
N MET A 1 -16.95 27.20 2.68
CA MET A 1 -17.03 26.58 1.34
C MET A 1 -15.67 25.95 1.04
N GLY A 2 -15.49 24.66 1.36
CA GLY A 2 -14.26 23.93 1.03
C GLY A 2 -14.49 23.09 -0.22
N TRP A 3 -13.91 23.48 -1.34
CA TRP A 3 -13.93 22.70 -2.58
C TRP A 3 -13.02 21.47 -2.42
N CYS A 4 -13.60 20.33 -2.07
CA CYS A 4 -13.00 19.05 -2.43
C CYS A 4 -13.20 18.85 -3.93
N ASN A 5 -12.13 19.04 -4.70
CA ASN A 5 -12.09 18.70 -6.12
C ASN A 5 -12.30 17.19 -6.25
N MET A 6 -13.53 16.82 -6.57
CA MET A 6 -14.03 15.44 -6.60
C MET A 6 -13.43 14.74 -7.82
N VAL A 7 -12.35 13.99 -7.62
CA VAL A 7 -11.78 13.09 -8.62
C VAL A 7 -12.85 12.05 -8.95
N ARG A 8 -13.30 11.99 -10.20
CA ARG A 8 -14.32 11.05 -10.70
C ARG A 8 -13.77 9.61 -10.84
N GLY A 9 -13.27 9.05 -9.75
CA GLY A 9 -12.89 7.65 -9.63
C GLY A 9 -13.81 6.91 -8.64
N PRO A 10 -13.90 5.57 -8.69
CA PRO A 10 -14.74 4.79 -7.79
C PRO A 10 -14.21 4.93 -6.37
N CYS A 11 -14.76 5.89 -5.62
CA CYS A 11 -14.38 6.15 -4.25
C CYS A 11 -15.64 6.08 -3.38
N LYS A 12 -15.72 5.06 -2.52
CA LYS A 12 -16.80 4.91 -1.53
C LYS A 12 -16.42 5.61 -0.22
N GLY A 13 -16.60 6.94 -0.17
CA GLY A 13 -16.58 7.73 1.08
C GLY A 13 -15.19 8.14 1.62
N ASN A 14 -15.05 8.30 2.95
CA ASN A 14 -13.84 8.77 3.67
C ASN A 14 -12.66 7.78 3.67
N LYS A 15 -12.79 6.61 3.02
CA LYS A 15 -11.74 5.61 2.79
C LYS A 15 -11.39 5.63 1.30
N CYS A 16 -10.71 6.69 0.87
CA CYS A 16 -10.38 6.87 -0.54
C CYS A 16 -8.97 6.32 -0.82
N ASP A 17 -8.84 5.01 -1.00
CA ASP A 17 -7.59 4.37 -1.40
C ASP A 17 -7.24 4.63 -2.88
N PHE A 18 -8.09 5.37 -3.61
CA PHE A 18 -7.90 5.70 -5.02
C PHE A 18 -6.53 6.31 -5.33
N TRP A 19 -6.06 7.25 -4.50
CA TRP A 19 -4.75 7.87 -4.70
C TRP A 19 -3.60 6.92 -4.41
N ALA A 20 -3.72 6.08 -3.37
CA ALA A 20 -2.75 5.04 -3.08
C ALA A 20 -2.67 4.03 -4.22
N ARG A 21 -3.83 3.56 -4.72
CA ARG A 21 -3.93 2.65 -5.88
C ARG A 21 -3.35 3.26 -7.15
N ALA A 22 -3.69 4.52 -7.43
CA ALA A 22 -3.17 5.24 -8.59
C ALA A 22 -1.65 5.46 -8.51
N LYS A 23 -1.13 5.73 -7.30
CA LYS A 23 0.31 5.87 -7.04
C LYS A 23 1.02 4.52 -7.24
N LEU A 24 0.50 3.44 -6.66
CA LEU A 24 1.03 2.08 -6.82
C LEU A 24 1.00 1.57 -8.26
N LYS A 25 -0.04 1.93 -9.02
CA LYS A 25 -0.12 1.63 -10.45
C LYS A 25 1.04 2.25 -11.23
N LYS A 26 1.40 3.49 -10.89
CA LYS A 26 2.48 4.23 -11.55
C LYS A 26 3.88 3.85 -11.09
N MET A 27 4.04 3.40 -9.85
CA MET A 27 5.34 2.93 -9.33
C MET A 27 5.75 1.61 -9.96
N SER A 28 7.04 1.32 -10.07
CA SER A 28 7.52 -0.01 -10.47
C SER A 28 7.46 -0.99 -9.29
N VAL A 29 7.56 -2.29 -9.53
CA VAL A 29 7.70 -3.27 -8.43
C VAL A 29 8.95 -2.96 -7.61
N ASP A 30 10.05 -2.61 -8.28
CA ASP A 30 11.33 -2.24 -7.67
C ASP A 30 11.22 -1.03 -6.73
N ASP A 31 10.55 0.04 -7.18
CA ASP A 31 10.22 1.21 -6.36
C ASP A 31 9.40 0.86 -5.11
N ILE A 32 8.47 -0.09 -5.23
CA ILE A 32 7.65 -0.54 -4.11
C ILE A 32 8.52 -1.34 -3.13
N VAL A 33 9.38 -2.23 -3.63
CA VAL A 33 10.35 -2.99 -2.83
C VAL A 33 11.27 -2.04 -2.07
N GLN A 34 11.80 -1.01 -2.74
CA GLN A 34 12.68 -0.04 -2.10
C GLN A 34 11.97 0.72 -0.98
N GLN A 35 10.74 1.21 -1.20
CA GLN A 35 9.99 1.92 -0.16
C GLN A 35 9.59 1.00 1.00
N LEU A 36 9.26 -0.27 0.72
CA LEU A 36 9.03 -1.27 1.76
C LEU A 36 10.30 -1.50 2.57
N GLN A 37 11.46 -1.68 1.92
CA GLN A 37 12.74 -1.84 2.61
C GLN A 37 13.08 -0.62 3.46
N GLU A 38 12.91 0.59 2.95
CA GLU A 38 13.15 1.83 3.70
C GLU A 38 12.21 1.92 4.92
N GLY A 39 10.90 1.70 4.72
CA GLY A 39 9.91 1.75 5.81
C GLY A 39 10.08 0.62 6.85
N LEU A 40 10.52 -0.56 6.42
CA LEU A 40 10.81 -1.69 7.30
C LEU A 40 12.16 -1.55 8.01
N THR A 41 13.12 -0.85 7.41
CA THR A 41 14.41 -0.55 8.07
C THR A 41 14.24 0.51 9.15
N GLU A 42 13.30 1.44 8.99
CA GLU A 42 12.88 2.36 10.05
C GLU A 42 12.08 1.66 11.18
N CYS A 43 11.57 0.45 10.96
CA CYS A 43 11.00 -0.36 12.04
C CYS A 43 12.13 -0.92 12.91
N ASP A 44 12.24 -0.35 14.11
CA ASP A 44 13.27 -0.64 15.10
C ASP A 44 13.47 -2.16 15.32
N PRO A 45 14.69 -2.70 15.16
CA PRO A 45 14.96 -4.13 15.34
C PRO A 45 14.73 -4.61 16.79
N ASN A 46 14.56 -3.69 17.75
CA ASN A 46 14.23 -4.02 19.13
C ASN A 46 12.73 -4.22 19.39
N ASN A 47 11.85 -3.92 18.42
CA ASN A 47 10.42 -3.88 18.69
C ASN A 47 9.70 -5.23 18.53
N GLY A 48 10.40 -6.29 18.11
CA GLY A 48 9.86 -7.66 18.08
C GLY A 48 8.57 -7.84 17.27
N LYS A 49 8.14 -6.84 16.49
CA LYS A 49 6.95 -6.90 15.66
C LYS A 49 7.18 -7.88 14.52
N ALA A 50 6.17 -8.72 14.25
CA ALA A 50 6.24 -9.62 13.12
C ALA A 50 6.34 -8.80 11.83
N PHE A 51 7.13 -9.29 10.87
CA PHE A 51 7.28 -8.66 9.55
C PHE A 51 5.92 -8.40 8.88
N ASP A 52 4.96 -9.31 9.07
CA ASP A 52 3.57 -9.19 8.60
C ASP A 52 2.83 -7.98 9.20
N GLU A 53 3.02 -7.69 10.49
CA GLU A 53 2.42 -6.52 11.13
C GLU A 53 3.03 -5.21 10.60
N ALA A 54 4.34 -5.21 10.35
CA ALA A 54 5.02 -4.05 9.80
C ALA A 54 4.61 -3.75 8.35
N LEU A 55 4.31 -4.81 7.57
CA LEU A 55 3.71 -4.67 6.23
C LEU A 55 2.30 -4.06 6.32
N ASP A 56 1.44 -4.55 7.21
CA ASP A 56 0.09 -4.00 7.38
C ASP A 56 0.12 -2.52 7.77
N GLU A 57 0.99 -2.14 8.72
CA GLU A 57 1.21 -0.75 9.11
C GLU A 57 1.73 0.11 7.95
N PHE A 58 2.67 -0.41 7.16
CA PHE A 58 3.18 0.29 5.97
C PHE A 58 2.07 0.55 4.96
N TRP A 59 1.26 -0.46 4.62
CA TRP A 59 0.16 -0.31 3.66
C TRP A 59 -0.92 0.64 4.18
N ALA A 60 -1.26 0.52 5.47
CA ALA A 60 -2.19 1.44 6.13
C ALA A 60 -1.68 2.89 6.09
N ALA A 61 -0.39 3.11 6.33
CA ALA A 61 0.27 4.42 6.24
C ALA A 61 0.36 4.94 4.80
N PHE A 62 0.60 4.05 3.84
CA PHE A 62 0.59 4.34 2.41
C PHE A 62 -0.82 4.74 1.91
N GLY A 63 -1.85 4.34 2.66
CA GLY A 63 -3.25 4.64 2.37
C GLY A 63 -3.98 3.53 1.63
N ILE A 64 -3.49 2.28 1.73
CA ILE A 64 -4.24 1.06 1.43
C ILE A 64 -4.76 0.52 2.75
N LYS A 65 -6.04 0.75 3.02
CA LYS A 65 -6.69 0.32 4.27
C LYS A 65 -7.38 -1.03 4.15
N ASP A 66 -7.54 -1.54 2.93
CA ASP A 66 -8.35 -2.72 2.65
C ASP A 66 -7.71 -3.52 1.50
N MET A 67 -6.85 -4.46 1.90
CA MET A 67 -6.12 -5.37 1.00
C MET A 67 -7.08 -6.36 0.32
N ASP A 68 -8.07 -6.88 1.07
CA ASP A 68 -9.12 -7.74 0.53
C ASP A 68 -9.94 -7.04 -0.55
N ALA A 69 -10.43 -5.82 -0.30
CA ALA A 69 -11.14 -5.07 -1.33
C ALA A 69 -10.25 -4.76 -2.54
N LEU A 70 -8.95 -4.54 -2.33
CA LEU A 70 -8.00 -4.38 -3.44
C LEU A 70 -7.88 -5.66 -4.27
N GLN A 71 -7.83 -6.83 -3.62
CA GLN A 71 -7.80 -8.12 -4.29
C GLN A 71 -9.06 -8.31 -5.16
N GLU A 72 -10.25 -7.97 -4.66
CA GLU A 72 -11.49 -8.14 -5.42
C GLU A 72 -11.63 -7.12 -6.57
N GLU A 73 -11.25 -5.86 -6.35
CA GLU A 73 -11.44 -4.79 -7.33
C GLU A 73 -10.31 -4.70 -8.37
N GLU A 74 -9.06 -4.95 -7.95
CA GLU A 74 -7.83 -4.73 -8.73
C GLU A 74 -6.80 -5.85 -8.51
N ILE A 75 -7.14 -7.09 -8.88
CA ILE A 75 -6.26 -8.28 -8.83
C ILE A 75 -4.84 -7.98 -9.37
N GLY A 76 -4.74 -7.23 -10.47
CA GLY A 76 -3.44 -6.90 -11.08
C GLY A 76 -2.56 -6.03 -10.19
N LEU A 77 -3.15 -5.13 -9.40
CA LEU A 77 -2.42 -4.33 -8.43
C LEU A 77 -2.06 -5.15 -7.20
N PHE A 78 -2.99 -5.99 -6.73
CA PHE A 78 -2.76 -6.89 -5.62
C PHE A 78 -1.59 -7.86 -5.88
N SER A 79 -1.56 -8.54 -7.04
CA SER A 79 -0.42 -9.40 -7.41
C SER A 79 0.90 -8.65 -7.51
N LYS A 80 0.88 -7.36 -7.85
CA LYS A 80 2.07 -6.51 -7.90
C LYS A 80 2.61 -6.24 -6.50
N ILE A 81 1.72 -5.98 -5.55
CA ILE A 81 2.09 -5.79 -4.15
C ILE A 81 2.65 -7.08 -3.57
N GLN A 82 1.96 -8.21 -3.76
CA GLN A 82 2.46 -9.51 -3.29
C GLN A 82 3.87 -9.82 -3.81
N LYS A 83 4.14 -9.53 -5.09
CA LYS A 83 5.49 -9.68 -5.66
C LYS A 83 6.53 -8.76 -5.03
N ALA A 84 6.13 -7.58 -4.59
CA ALA A 84 7.04 -6.68 -3.88
C ALA A 84 7.31 -7.20 -2.47
N GLU A 85 6.27 -7.61 -1.74
CA GLU A 85 6.40 -8.18 -0.40
C GLU A 85 7.27 -9.44 -0.38
N GLU A 86 7.09 -10.34 -1.36
CA GLU A 86 7.90 -11.55 -1.50
C GLU A 86 9.39 -11.25 -1.75
N GLN A 87 9.69 -10.19 -2.51
CA GLN A 87 11.06 -9.75 -2.78
C GLN A 87 11.73 -9.13 -1.56
N VAL A 88 10.97 -8.44 -0.69
CA VAL A 88 11.52 -7.86 0.54
C VAL A 88 11.72 -8.94 1.62
N ARG A 89 10.97 -10.03 1.54
CA ARG A 89 11.06 -11.17 2.45
C ARG A 89 12.21 -12.15 2.12
N THR A 90 12.73 -12.10 0.90
CA THR A 90 13.89 -12.88 0.42
C THR A 90 15.21 -12.27 0.88
#